data_AF-A0A914LJ97-F1
#
_entry.id   AF-A0A914LJ97-F1
#
_cell.length_a   1.000
_cell.length_b   1.000
_cell.length_c   1.000
_cell.angle_alpha   90.00
_cell.angle_beta   90.00
_cell.angle_gamma   90.00
#
_symmetry.space_group_name_H-M   'P 1'
#
loop_
_entity.id
_entity.type
_entity.pdbx_description
1 polymer ?
#
loop_
_entity_poly.entity_id
_entity_poly.type
_entity_poly.pdbx_seq_one_letter_code
_entity_poly.pdbx_strand_id
1 'polypeptide(L)'
;MSIEVIMELRRKGGCFLTGEDVEVEVTFKNTHQELSKSIAWSCVQLFCEASSPNDKESVKRQRLKTSFTKAKNAIFASDPTLLFCDMTMNPGEVKKFEAKHLIPLLDVPPSFKGHYKKYFWYISCAAQQPESPLKMSQLPIKVLNIGVDVEEPPIEIEETPKELLDCPDFKLELSRFFRFEGLVVWD
;
A
#
# COMPACT_ATOMS: atom_id res chain seq x y z
N MET A 1 -10.74 -22.32 13.43
CA MET A 1 -10.72 -20.93 13.94
C MET A 1 -12.16 -20.44 13.97
N SER A 2 -12.61 -19.84 15.08
CA SER A 2 -14.03 -19.49 15.30
C SER A 2 -14.33 -17.99 15.20
N ILE A 3 -13.38 -17.18 14.72
CA ILE A 3 -13.64 -15.78 14.39
C ILE A 3 -13.75 -15.65 12.87
N GLU A 4 -14.92 -15.23 12.42
CA GLU A 4 -15.21 -14.87 11.04
C GLU A 4 -14.97 -13.36 10.86
N VAL A 5 -14.31 -12.99 9.75
CA VAL A 5 -13.98 -11.59 9.41
C VAL A 5 -14.53 -11.33 8.02
N ILE A 6 -15.52 -10.46 7.95
CA ILE A 6 -16.22 -10.07 6.72
C ILE A 6 -15.87 -8.61 6.43
N MET A 7 -15.56 -8.31 5.17
CA MET A 7 -15.24 -6.96 4.72
C MET A 7 -16.20 -6.53 3.62
N GLU A 8 -16.76 -5.34 3.76
CA GLU A 8 -17.70 -4.78 2.80
C GLU A 8 -17.34 -3.31 2.49
N LEU A 9 -17.52 -2.89 1.24
CA LEU A 9 -17.42 -1.48 0.87
C LEU A 9 -18.67 -0.76 1.39
N ARG A 10 -18.49 0.46 1.94
CA ARG A 10 -19.62 1.27 2.40
C ARG A 10 -20.55 1.74 1.29
N ARG A 11 -20.03 1.87 0.07
CA ARG A 11 -20.78 2.29 -1.11
C ARG A 11 -21.14 1.13 -2.03
N LYS A 12 -22.17 1.34 -2.86
CA LYS A 12 -22.54 0.41 -3.93
C LYS A 12 -21.53 0.51 -5.08
N GLY A 13 -20.67 -0.50 -5.21
CA GLY A 13 -19.72 -0.63 -6.31
C GLY A 13 -18.25 -0.48 -5.88
N GLY A 14 -17.37 -1.16 -6.61
CA GLY A 14 -15.95 -1.28 -6.28
C GLY A 14 -15.01 -0.57 -7.25
N CYS A 15 -15.43 0.52 -7.89
CA CYS A 15 -14.62 1.28 -8.85
C CYS A 15 -14.32 2.68 -8.33
N PHE A 16 -13.06 2.96 -8.02
CA PHE A 16 -12.58 4.20 -7.42
C PHE A 16 -11.72 5.00 -8.38
N LEU A 17 -11.58 6.30 -8.12
CA LEU A 17 -10.63 7.17 -8.79
C LEU A 17 -9.38 7.39 -7.95
N THR A 18 -8.27 7.76 -8.59
CA THR A 18 -7.09 8.30 -7.87
C THR A 18 -7.47 9.56 -7.11
N GLY A 19 -6.97 9.70 -5.88
CA GLY A 19 -7.37 10.78 -4.96
C GLY A 19 -8.70 10.55 -4.23
N GLU A 20 -9.40 9.45 -4.49
CA GLU A 20 -10.63 9.09 -3.78
C GLU A 20 -10.33 8.25 -2.53
N ASP A 21 -11.21 8.37 -1.52
CA ASP A 21 -11.18 7.53 -0.34
C ASP A 21 -11.92 6.20 -0.51
N VAL A 22 -11.29 5.13 -0.05
CA VAL A 22 -11.89 3.79 0.08
C VAL A 22 -12.36 3.60 1.51
N GLU A 23 -13.68 3.58 1.70
CA GLU A 23 -14.32 3.34 2.99
C GLU A 23 -14.85 1.90 3.08
N VAL A 24 -14.42 1.18 4.12
CA VAL A 24 -14.79 -0.21 4.39
C VAL A 24 -15.38 -0.39 5.78
N GLU A 25 -16.37 -1.27 5.87
CA GLU A 25 -16.82 -1.86 7.12
C GLU A 25 -16.21 -3.25 7.28
N VAL A 26 -15.62 -3.51 8.44
CA VAL A 26 -15.10 -4.81 8.84
C VAL A 26 -15.97 -5.36 9.96
N THR A 27 -16.60 -6.50 9.70
CA THR A 27 -17.44 -7.21 10.67
C THR A 27 -16.69 -8.41 11.21
N PHE A 28 -16.50 -8.46 12.52
CA PHE A 28 -16.01 -9.61 13.26
C PHE A 28 -17.19 -10.34 13.88
N LYS A 29 -17.21 -11.67 13.73
CA LYS A 29 -18.23 -12.53 14.33
C LYS A 29 -17.58 -13.72 15.02
N ASN A 30 -17.92 -13.92 16.30
CA ASN A 30 -17.56 -15.15 16.98
C ASN A 30 -18.57 -16.25 16.66
N THR A 31 -18.17 -17.21 15.83
CA THR A 31 -18.99 -18.37 15.44
C THR A 31 -18.95 -19.50 16.47
N HIS A 32 -18.18 -19.34 17.55
CA HIS A 32 -18.21 -20.30 18.65
C HIS A 32 -19.48 -20.15 19.47
N GLN A 33 -20.05 -21.27 19.92
CA GLN A 33 -21.32 -21.29 20.67
C GLN A 33 -21.14 -21.02 22.17
N GLU A 34 -20.00 -21.44 22.76
CA GLU A 34 -19.83 -21.38 24.22
C GLU A 34 -18.60 -20.59 24.71
N LEU A 35 -17.57 -20.39 23.88
CA LEU A 35 -16.31 -19.80 24.31
C LEU A 35 -16.13 -18.39 23.76
N SER A 36 -15.82 -17.46 24.67
CA SER A 36 -15.29 -16.16 24.30
C SER A 36 -13.90 -16.31 23.69
N LYS A 37 -13.58 -15.45 22.73
CA LYS A 37 -12.29 -15.44 22.05
C LYS A 37 -11.67 -14.05 22.12
N SER A 38 -10.36 -14.01 22.40
CA SER A 38 -9.57 -12.78 22.30
C SER A 38 -8.91 -12.68 20.92
N ILE A 39 -8.80 -11.45 20.43
CA ILE A 39 -8.10 -11.03 19.21
C ILE A 39 -7.10 -9.96 19.65
N ALA A 40 -5.82 -10.24 19.47
CA ALA A 40 -4.74 -9.39 19.95
C ALA A 40 -4.69 -8.04 19.22
N TRP A 41 -4.92 -8.03 17.91
CA TRP A 41 -5.00 -6.80 17.13
C TRP A 41 -5.67 -7.06 15.78
N SER A 42 -6.15 -5.98 15.17
CA SER A 42 -6.56 -5.98 13.76
C SER A 42 -6.23 -4.65 13.10
N CYS A 43 -5.82 -4.70 11.84
CA CYS A 43 -5.56 -3.52 11.03
C CYS A 43 -6.04 -3.70 9.59
N VAL A 44 -6.25 -2.57 8.91
CA VAL A 44 -6.64 -2.50 7.51
C VAL A 44 -5.59 -1.73 6.72
N GLN A 45 -5.31 -2.16 5.49
CA GLN A 45 -4.36 -1.50 4.61
C GLN A 45 -4.76 -1.65 3.15
N LEU A 46 -4.55 -0.59 2.37
CA LEU A 46 -4.78 -0.56 0.94
C LEU A 46 -3.50 -0.93 0.19
N PHE A 47 -3.64 -1.76 -0.84
CA PHE A 47 -2.52 -2.26 -1.64
C PHE A 47 -2.73 -2.08 -3.14
N CYS A 48 -1.64 -1.82 -3.85
CA CYS A 48 -1.50 -2.05 -5.28
C CYS A 48 -0.34 -3.02 -5.53
N GLU A 49 -0.58 -4.06 -6.31
CA GLU A 49 0.43 -5.04 -6.67
C GLU A 49 0.55 -5.19 -8.19
N ALA A 50 1.77 -5.44 -8.64
CA ALA A 50 2.05 -5.85 -10.02
C ALA A 50 2.19 -7.36 -10.13
N SER A 51 1.69 -7.92 -11.22
CA SER A 51 1.99 -9.29 -11.61
C SER A 51 2.33 -9.34 -13.09
N SER A 52 3.41 -10.05 -13.40
CA SER A 52 3.84 -10.41 -14.75
C SER A 52 3.47 -11.88 -14.99
N PRO A 53 2.92 -12.27 -16.16
CA PRO A 53 2.63 -13.68 -16.44
C PRO A 53 3.89 -14.58 -16.47
N ASN A 54 5.08 -13.98 -16.66
CA ASN A 54 6.37 -14.65 -16.65
C ASN A 54 7.14 -14.50 -15.32
N ASP A 55 6.49 -14.08 -14.22
CA ASP A 55 7.14 -14.04 -12.88
C ASP A 55 7.41 -15.47 -12.38
N LYS A 56 8.48 -16.08 -12.88
CA LYS A 56 9.09 -17.29 -12.31
C LYS A 56 10.18 -16.96 -11.28
N GLU A 57 10.56 -15.69 -11.14
CA GLU A 57 11.57 -15.25 -10.18
C GLU A 57 11.08 -14.04 -9.39
N SER A 58 11.13 -14.19 -8.06
CA SER A 58 10.95 -13.11 -7.11
C SER A 58 12.10 -12.11 -7.26
N VAL A 59 11.92 -11.08 -8.10
CA VAL A 59 12.73 -9.87 -7.97
C VAL A 59 12.51 -9.38 -6.54
N LYS A 60 13.56 -9.40 -5.71
CA LYS A 60 13.53 -8.92 -4.32
C LYS A 60 13.26 -7.41 -4.34
N ARG A 61 12.01 -7.00 -4.54
CA ARG A 61 11.61 -5.61 -4.38
C ARG A 61 11.61 -5.28 -2.91
N GLN A 62 12.17 -4.12 -2.61
CA GLN A 62 12.32 -3.60 -1.26
C GLN A 62 10.96 -3.62 -0.56
N ARG A 63 10.94 -4.19 0.65
CA ARG A 63 9.75 -4.20 1.50
C ARG A 63 9.26 -2.76 1.66
N LEU A 64 8.02 -2.49 1.26
CA LEU A 64 7.38 -1.21 1.52
C LEU A 64 7.36 -0.99 3.04
N LYS A 65 7.88 0.16 3.49
CA LYS A 65 8.16 0.45 4.91
C LYS A 65 6.92 0.30 5.80
N THR A 66 5.72 0.48 5.23
CA THR A 66 4.44 0.55 5.91
C THR A 66 3.62 -0.74 5.79
N SER A 67 4.11 -1.75 5.05
CA SER A 67 3.34 -2.97 4.75
C SER A 67 3.38 -4.01 5.88
N PHE A 68 2.19 -4.43 6.34
CA PHE A 68 2.06 -5.58 7.22
C PHE A 68 2.11 -6.93 6.47
N THR A 69 2.00 -6.93 5.14
CA THR A 69 2.08 -8.15 4.32
C THR A 69 3.47 -8.32 3.69
N LYS A 70 3.82 -9.56 3.34
CA LYS A 70 4.97 -9.86 2.48
C LYS A 70 4.54 -9.88 1.01
N ALA A 71 3.81 -8.86 0.57
CA ALA A 71 3.41 -8.75 -0.83
C ALA A 71 4.68 -8.64 -1.70
N LYS A 72 5.03 -9.73 -2.39
CA LYS A 72 6.32 -9.87 -3.10
C LYS A 72 6.47 -8.86 -4.24
N ASN A 73 5.35 -8.35 -4.76
CA ASN A 73 5.29 -7.43 -5.88
C ASN A 73 4.46 -6.16 -5.60
N ALA A 74 4.37 -5.73 -4.33
CA ALA A 74 3.67 -4.50 -4.00
C ALA A 74 4.34 -3.28 -4.64
N ILE A 75 3.54 -2.49 -5.34
CA ILE A 75 3.89 -1.18 -5.89
C ILE A 75 3.53 -0.10 -4.90
N PHE A 76 2.37 -0.24 -4.25
CA PHE A 76 1.88 0.69 -3.27
C PHE A 76 1.29 -0.05 -2.08
N ALA A 77 1.49 0.51 -0.89
CA ALA A 77 0.84 0.11 0.33
C ALA A 77 0.61 1.38 1.16
N SER A 78 -0.64 1.66 1.54
CA SER A 78 -0.96 2.80 2.39
C SER A 78 -0.37 2.61 3.79
N ASP A 79 -0.45 3.61 4.67
CA ASP A 79 -0.27 3.33 6.09
C ASP A 79 -1.39 2.39 6.60
N PRO A 80 -1.08 1.46 7.50
CA PRO A 80 -2.07 0.57 8.08
C PRO A 80 -2.90 1.29 9.14
N THR A 81 -4.22 1.18 9.06
CA THR A 81 -5.15 1.72 10.05
C THR A 81 -5.48 0.64 11.06
N LEU A 82 -5.06 0.84 12.31
CA LEU A 82 -5.39 -0.06 13.42
C LEU A 82 -6.88 0.08 13.78
N LEU A 83 -7.63 -1.03 13.74
CA LEU A 83 -9.03 -1.06 14.15
C LEU A 83 -9.17 -1.14 15.67
N PHE A 84 -8.37 -2.00 16.28
CA PHE A 84 -8.33 -2.20 17.73
C PHE A 84 -7.05 -2.94 18.13
N CYS A 85 -6.69 -2.78 19.41
CA CYS A 85 -5.76 -3.65 20.13
C CYS A 85 -6.53 -4.36 21.24
N ASP A 86 -6.23 -5.65 21.44
CA ASP A 86 -6.76 -6.53 22.48
C ASP A 86 -8.28 -6.45 22.66
N MET A 87 -9.01 -7.18 21.82
CA MET A 87 -10.46 -7.26 21.89
C MET A 87 -10.90 -8.67 22.25
N THR A 88 -11.78 -8.76 23.25
CA THR A 88 -12.51 -9.99 23.55
C THR A 88 -13.91 -9.97 22.94
N MET A 89 -14.33 -11.11 22.40
CA MET A 89 -15.65 -11.34 21.81
C MET A 89 -16.33 -12.52 22.49
N ASN A 90 -17.55 -12.31 22.98
CA ASN A 90 -18.40 -13.34 23.54
C ASN A 90 -18.95 -14.28 22.45
N PRO A 91 -19.45 -15.46 22.82
CA PRO A 91 -20.06 -16.39 21.86
C PRO A 91 -21.22 -15.74 21.11
N GLY A 92 -21.23 -15.87 19.78
CA GLY A 92 -22.25 -15.24 18.93
C GLY A 92 -22.15 -13.72 18.79
N GLU A 93 -21.22 -13.05 19.48
CA GLU A 93 -21.07 -11.60 19.41
C GLU A 93 -20.60 -11.16 18.01
N VAL A 94 -21.15 -10.03 17.56
CA VAL A 94 -20.80 -9.38 16.30
C VAL A 94 -20.36 -7.95 16.58
N LYS A 95 -19.17 -7.58 16.11
CA LYS A 95 -18.62 -6.22 16.24
C LYS A 95 -18.23 -5.69 14.87
N LYS A 96 -18.53 -4.42 14.64
CA LYS A 96 -18.30 -3.74 13.37
C LYS A 96 -17.35 -2.57 13.58
N PHE A 97 -16.42 -2.41 12.65
CA PHE A 97 -15.45 -1.32 12.62
C PHE A 97 -15.39 -0.70 11.24
N GLU A 98 -15.07 0.58 11.18
CA GLU A 98 -14.95 1.33 9.94
C GLU A 98 -13.48 1.72 9.73
N ALA A 99 -13.02 1.67 8.49
CA ALA A 99 -11.71 2.17 8.10
C ALA A 99 -11.79 2.90 6.77
N LYS A 100 -10.89 3.88 6.62
CA LYS A 100 -10.83 4.78 5.48
C LYS A 100 -9.39 4.88 4.99
N HIS A 101 -9.19 4.73 3.68
CA HIS A 101 -7.87 4.79 3.05
C HIS A 101 -7.91 5.61 1.76
N LEU A 102 -7.03 6.59 1.65
CA LEU A 102 -6.88 7.41 0.45
C LEU A 102 -6.11 6.66 -0.63
N ILE A 103 -6.64 6.65 -1.86
CA ILE A 103 -5.87 6.25 -3.04
C ILE A 103 -5.00 7.45 -3.44
N PRO A 104 -3.66 7.30 -3.56
CA PRO A 104 -2.81 8.41 -3.99
C PRO A 104 -3.27 9.00 -5.32
N LEU A 105 -3.13 10.32 -5.47
CA LEU A 105 -3.49 11.00 -6.69
C LEU A 105 -2.51 10.70 -7.84
N LEU A 106 -1.22 10.62 -7.52
CA LEU A 106 -0.11 10.47 -8.46
C LEU A 106 0.75 9.23 -8.14
N ASP A 107 1.64 8.88 -9.07
CA ASP A 107 2.66 7.82 -8.95
C ASP A 107 2.13 6.41 -8.67
N VAL A 108 0.83 6.18 -8.88
CA VAL A 108 0.21 4.87 -8.73
C VAL A 108 -0.52 4.46 -10.02
N PRO A 109 -0.39 3.19 -10.44
CA PRO A 109 -1.02 2.74 -11.67
C PRO A 109 -2.52 2.49 -11.45
N PRO A 110 -3.36 2.66 -12.48
CA PRO A 110 -4.75 2.23 -12.41
C PRO A 110 -4.83 0.71 -12.38
N SER A 111 -6.00 0.17 -12.05
CA SER A 111 -6.31 -1.24 -12.29
C SER A 111 -6.22 -1.56 -13.78
N PHE A 112 -5.31 -2.47 -14.11
CA PHE A 112 -5.02 -2.81 -15.49
C PHE A 112 -4.75 -4.31 -15.64
N LYS A 113 -5.22 -4.89 -16.74
CA LYS A 113 -4.94 -6.28 -17.09
C LYS A 113 -4.52 -6.35 -18.56
N GLY A 114 -3.21 -6.24 -18.79
CA GLY A 114 -2.62 -6.40 -20.12
C GLY A 114 -1.92 -7.75 -20.30
N HIS A 115 -1.38 -7.98 -21.49
CA HIS A 115 -0.64 -9.21 -21.83
C HIS A 115 0.70 -9.34 -21.11
N TYR A 116 1.35 -8.21 -20.80
CA TYR A 116 2.70 -8.20 -20.20
C TYR A 116 2.71 -7.80 -18.73
N LYS A 117 1.73 -7.01 -18.29
CA LYS A 117 1.57 -6.58 -16.90
C LYS A 117 0.12 -6.51 -16.47
N LYS A 118 -0.10 -6.85 -15.21
CA LYS A 118 -1.36 -6.67 -14.49
C LYS A 118 -1.11 -5.86 -13.22
N TYR A 119 -1.94 -4.86 -13.00
CA TYR A 119 -2.01 -4.11 -11.75
C TYR A 119 -3.33 -4.41 -11.06
N PHE A 120 -3.25 -4.87 -9.82
CA PHE A 120 -4.43 -5.21 -9.04
C PHE A 120 -4.45 -4.45 -7.73
N TRP A 121 -5.64 -3.97 -7.38
CA TRP A 121 -5.89 -3.18 -6.18
C TRP A 121 -6.81 -3.95 -5.25
N TYR A 122 -6.52 -3.88 -3.97
CA TYR A 122 -7.34 -4.50 -2.95
C TYR A 122 -7.08 -3.84 -1.59
N ILE A 123 -8.12 -3.84 -0.77
CA ILE A 123 -8.02 -3.48 0.64
C ILE A 123 -8.01 -4.77 1.45
N SER A 124 -7.10 -4.86 2.42
CA SER A 124 -6.92 -6.07 3.23
C SER A 124 -7.08 -5.76 4.70
N CYS A 125 -7.78 -6.64 5.41
CA CYS A 125 -7.82 -6.66 6.87
C CYS A 125 -6.96 -7.82 7.36
N ALA A 126 -6.01 -7.54 8.24
CA ALA A 126 -5.25 -8.54 8.98
C ALA A 126 -5.70 -8.56 10.43
N ALA A 127 -5.92 -9.76 10.97
CA ALA A 127 -6.31 -9.96 12.36
C ALA A 127 -5.51 -11.11 12.97
N GLN A 128 -5.00 -10.90 14.18
CA GLN A 128 -4.17 -11.85 14.89
C GLN A 128 -4.85 -12.30 16.18
N GLN A 129 -5.06 -13.60 16.31
CA GLN A 129 -5.54 -14.23 17.55
C GLN A 129 -4.33 -14.77 18.33
N PRO A 130 -4.34 -14.75 19.68
CA PRO A 130 -3.31 -15.42 20.46
C PRO A 130 -3.15 -16.89 20.04
N GLU A 131 -1.90 -17.34 19.93
CA GLU A 131 -1.54 -18.73 19.59
C GLU A 131 -2.10 -19.27 18.25
N SER A 132 -2.57 -18.38 17.38
CA SER A 132 -3.12 -18.73 16.08
C SER A 132 -2.30 -18.09 14.95
N PRO A 133 -2.34 -18.61 13.70
CA PRO A 133 -1.70 -17.92 12.58
C PRO A 133 -2.46 -16.62 12.24
N LEU A 134 -1.74 -15.67 11.63
CA LEU A 134 -2.31 -14.43 11.12
C LEU A 134 -3.41 -14.73 10.09
N LYS A 135 -4.60 -14.17 10.28
CA LYS A 135 -5.69 -14.26 9.32
C LYS A 135 -5.78 -12.97 8.50
N MET A 136 -5.91 -13.12 7.19
CA MET A 136 -6.06 -12.00 6.28
C MET A 136 -7.30 -12.18 5.41
N SER A 137 -8.14 -11.15 5.35
CA SER A 137 -9.23 -11.02 4.39
C SER A 137 -8.86 -9.95 3.37
N GLN A 138 -9.20 -10.17 2.10
CA GLN A 138 -8.89 -9.25 1.00
C GLN A 138 -10.16 -8.94 0.22
N LEU A 139 -10.38 -7.67 -0.07
CA LEU A 139 -11.49 -7.17 -0.85
C LEU A 139 -10.94 -6.45 -2.10
N PRO A 140 -11.05 -7.06 -3.28
CA PRO A 140 -10.52 -6.45 -4.51
C PRO A 140 -11.35 -5.23 -4.91
N ILE A 141 -10.66 -4.20 -5.40
CA ILE A 141 -11.27 -2.99 -5.95
C ILE A 141 -10.67 -2.69 -7.33
N LYS A 142 -11.36 -1.85 -8.09
CA LYS A 142 -10.87 -1.27 -9.33
C LYS A 142 -10.51 0.18 -9.08
N VAL A 143 -9.36 0.63 -9.55
CA VAL A 143 -8.92 2.02 -9.51
C VAL A 143 -8.76 2.51 -10.95
N LEU A 144 -9.23 3.72 -11.22
CA LEU A 144 -9.05 4.41 -12.49
C LEU A 144 -8.31 5.71 -12.22
N ASN A 145 -7.41 6.10 -13.11
CA ASN A 145 -6.69 7.36 -12.96
C ASN A 145 -7.57 8.52 -13.44
N ILE A 146 -7.57 9.59 -12.67
CA ILE A 146 -8.01 10.89 -13.16
C ILE A 146 -6.84 11.40 -14.01
N GLY A 147 -7.06 11.66 -15.30
CA GLY A 147 -6.07 12.24 -16.20
C GLY A 147 -5.80 13.70 -15.86
N VAL A 148 -5.29 13.95 -14.65
CA VAL A 148 -4.84 15.27 -14.24
C VAL A 148 -3.47 15.46 -14.89
N ASP A 149 -3.41 16.33 -15.89
CA ASP A 149 -2.16 16.92 -16.33
C ASP A 149 -1.68 17.83 -15.18
N VAL A 150 -0.97 17.24 -14.22
CA VAL A 150 -0.29 18.02 -13.18
C VAL A 150 0.91 18.63 -13.86
N GLU A 151 0.77 19.88 -14.32
CA GLU A 151 1.93 20.72 -14.59
C GLU A 151 2.71 20.80 -13.27
N GLU A 152 3.86 20.11 -13.21
CA GLU A 152 4.82 20.33 -12.14
C GLU A 152 5.11 21.83 -12.12
N PRO A 153 4.93 22.52 -10.97
CA PRO A 153 5.28 23.93 -10.90
C PRO A 153 6.75 24.07 -11.31
N PRO A 154 7.10 25.04 -12.17
CA PRO A 154 8.48 25.22 -12.58
C PRO A 154 9.34 25.33 -11.33
N ILE A 155 10.35 24.46 -11.24
CA ILE A 155 11.37 24.53 -10.21
C ILE A 155 12.01 25.90 -10.35
N GLU A 156 11.70 26.82 -9.44
CA GLU A 156 12.50 28.02 -9.26
C GLU A 156 13.89 27.55 -8.85
N ILE A 157 14.79 27.46 -9.82
CA ILE A 157 16.21 27.27 -9.56
C ILE A 157 16.63 28.55 -8.85
N GLU A 158 16.63 28.53 -7.51
CA GLU A 158 17.25 29.57 -6.72
C GLU A 158 18.73 29.59 -7.14
N GLU A 159 19.11 30.58 -7.95
CA GLU A 159 20.47 30.75 -8.43
C GLU A 159 21.38 30.72 -7.21
N THR A 160 22.25 29.72 -7.17
CA THR A 160 23.26 29.58 -6.13
C THR A 160 24.01 30.91 -6.06
N PRO A 161 24.13 31.55 -4.88
CA PRO A 161 24.86 32.80 -4.76
C PRO A 161 26.25 32.62 -5.36
N LYS A 162 26.59 33.44 -6.36
CA LYS A 162 27.84 33.38 -7.14
C LYS A 162 29.12 33.55 -6.29
N GLU A 163 28.99 33.73 -4.99
CA GLU A 163 30.11 33.90 -4.05
C GLU A 163 30.77 32.58 -3.60
N LEU A 164 30.20 31.40 -3.92
CA LEU A 164 30.80 30.11 -3.56
C LEU A 164 31.60 29.42 -4.69
N LEU A 165 31.91 30.14 -5.78
CA LEU A 165 32.67 29.61 -6.93
C LEU A 165 34.18 29.92 -6.90
N ASP A 166 34.65 30.68 -5.91
CA ASP A 166 36.06 31.05 -5.75
C ASP A 166 36.80 30.26 -4.66
N CYS A 167 36.19 29.19 -4.12
CA CYS A 167 36.89 28.26 -3.22
C CYS A 167 37.59 27.15 -4.02
N PRO A 168 38.94 27.05 -3.99
CA PRO A 168 39.66 26.00 -4.73
C PRO A 168 39.32 24.58 -4.28
N ASP A 169 38.75 24.39 -3.08
CA ASP A 169 38.43 23.08 -2.52
C ASP A 169 37.11 22.47 -3.04
N PHE A 170 36.19 23.25 -3.62
CA PHE A 170 34.88 22.75 -4.06
C PHE A 170 34.94 21.97 -5.39
N LYS A 171 35.96 22.24 -6.24
CA LYS A 171 36.17 21.53 -7.53
C LYS A 171 36.63 20.07 -7.35
N LEU A 172 37.21 19.73 -6.21
CA LEU A 172 37.70 18.37 -5.92
C LEU A 172 36.57 17.42 -5.45
N GLU A 173 35.48 17.92 -4.88
CA GLU A 173 34.35 17.07 -4.48
C GLU A 173 33.38 16.76 -5.64
N LEU A 174 33.14 17.71 -6.55
CA LEU A 174 32.28 17.49 -7.72
C LEU A 174 32.85 16.43 -8.68
N SER A 175 34.18 16.35 -8.83
CA SER A 175 34.84 15.34 -9.65
C SER A 175 34.80 13.92 -9.04
N ARG A 176 34.53 13.78 -7.74
CA ARG A 176 34.26 12.49 -7.09
C ARG A 176 32.80 12.07 -7.21
N PHE A 177 31.86 13.02 -7.22
CA PHE A 177 30.42 12.73 -7.30
C PHE A 177 29.98 12.29 -8.71
N PHE A 178 30.56 12.85 -9.77
CA PHE A 178 30.18 12.51 -11.16
C PHE A 178 30.88 11.27 -11.74
N ARG A 179 31.62 10.49 -10.94
CA ARG A 179 32.38 9.32 -11.43
C ARG A 179 31.62 7.99 -11.36
N PHE A 180 30.35 7.96 -10.93
CA PHE A 180 29.59 6.72 -10.74
C PHE A 180 28.45 6.44 -11.73
N GLU A 181 28.17 7.32 -12.69
CA GLU A 181 27.25 6.99 -13.80
C GLU A 181 27.96 7.16 -15.14
N GLY A 182 28.86 6.22 -15.42
CA GLY A 182 29.51 6.05 -16.71
C GLY A 182 28.86 4.91 -17.51
N LEU A 183 28.31 5.30 -18.66
CA LEU A 183 28.14 4.54 -19.92
C LEU A 183 27.18 3.35 -19.95
N VAL A 184 26.11 3.47 -20.76
CA VAL A 184 26.00 2.77 -22.06
C VAL A 184 25.14 3.60 -23.02
N VAL A 185 25.70 4.07 -24.14
CA VAL A 185 24.95 4.36 -25.39
C VAL A 185 25.72 3.73 -26.54
N TRP A 186 24.95 3.05 -27.41
CA TRP A 186 25.34 2.12 -28.46
C TRP A 186 25.79 2.84 -29.75
N ASP A 187 26.65 2.17 -30.54
CA ASP A 187 26.82 2.40 -31.98
C ASP A 187 25.56 1.95 -32.75
#